data_AF-A0A383ARJ7-F1
#
_entry.id   AF-A0A383ARJ7-F1
#
_cell.length_a   1.000
_cell.length_b   1.000
_cell.length_c   1.000
_cell.angle_alpha   90.00
_cell.angle_beta   90.00
_cell.angle_gamma   90.00
#
_symmetry.space_group_name_H-M   'P 1'
#
loop_
_entity.id
_entity.type
_entity.pdbx_description
1 polymer ?
#
loop_
_entity_poly.entity_id
_entity_poly.type
_entity_poly.pdbx_seq_one_letter_code
_entity_poly.pdbx_strand_id
1 'polypeptide(L)'
;MLRSQQTHRAVEPILSREFRSAPLSPADTGLCRELVSGCVRWRRLLDWLIERATEGREQKPAVREILRLGLYQIFFLSRIPEHAIVDESVRLAKAEKCLGQAGFINAMMRRFLREREQITRDIADLQDARPALAQSHPDWLYEQWEQRWGREKTVRLMEWNNQPAPTCARVNRLLTDPQRLGKRWEDEGVETSPIDCDCAATGDLFHLRKHPPLESLGSFRDGLFYVQ
;
A
#
# COMPACT_ATOMS: atom_id res chain seq x y z
N MET A 1 -5.84 1.48 11.09
CA MET A 1 -5.83 2.86 10.55
C MET A 1 -6.45 3.88 11.52
N LEU A 2 -7.63 3.63 12.11
CA LEU A 2 -8.23 4.51 13.13
C LEU A 2 -7.27 4.92 14.26
N ARG A 3 -6.59 3.95 14.87
CA ARG A 3 -5.60 4.21 15.94
C ARG A 3 -4.47 5.14 15.48
N SER A 4 -3.99 5.00 14.24
CA SER A 4 -2.94 5.86 13.68
C SER A 4 -3.42 7.32 13.60
N GLN A 5 -4.65 7.55 13.17
CA GLN A 5 -5.24 8.89 13.10
C GLN A 5 -5.44 9.50 14.49
N GLN A 6 -5.97 8.73 15.44
CA GLN A 6 -6.22 9.21 16.80
C GLN A 6 -4.93 9.50 17.58
N THR A 7 -3.87 8.75 17.32
CA THR A 7 -2.60 8.86 18.06
C THR A 7 -1.53 9.64 17.31
N HIS A 8 -1.80 10.06 16.08
CA HIS A 8 -0.83 10.65 15.16
C HIS A 8 0.47 9.82 15.00
N ARG A 9 0.36 8.50 15.13
CA ARG A 9 1.49 7.56 14.97
C ARG A 9 1.47 6.95 13.58
N ALA A 10 2.66 6.60 13.08
CA ALA A 10 2.80 5.83 11.85
C ALA A 10 2.03 4.50 11.92
N VAL A 11 1.57 4.03 10.77
CA VAL A 11 0.71 2.85 10.68
C VAL A 11 1.50 1.56 10.86
N GLU A 12 2.76 1.54 10.41
CA GLU A 12 3.62 0.34 10.39
C GLU A 12 3.93 -0.22 11.80
N PRO A 13 4.33 0.60 12.81
CA PRO A 13 4.56 0.08 14.15
C PRO A 13 3.30 -0.47 14.81
N ILE A 14 2.13 0.13 14.51
CA ILE A 14 0.84 -0.34 15.00
C ILE A 14 0.54 -1.69 14.36
N LEU A 15 0.62 -1.79 13.03
CA LEU A 15 0.34 -3.01 12.28
C LEU A 15 1.24 -4.18 12.73
N SER A 16 2.54 -3.93 12.84
CA SER A 16 3.52 -4.90 13.36
C SER A 16 3.17 -5.40 14.76
N ARG A 17 2.64 -4.53 15.63
CA ARG A 17 2.19 -4.94 16.96
C ARG A 17 0.93 -5.80 16.90
N GLU A 18 -0.05 -5.45 16.07
CA GLU A 18 -1.30 -6.22 15.96
C GLU A 18 -1.05 -7.63 15.37
N PHE A 19 -0.13 -7.78 14.40
CA PHE A 19 0.26 -9.10 13.87
C PHE A 19 0.92 -10.01 14.90
N ARG A 20 1.63 -9.44 15.90
CA ARG A 20 2.17 -10.23 17.01
C ARG A 20 1.08 -10.74 17.96
N SER A 21 0.00 -9.98 18.14
CA SER A 21 -1.10 -10.37 19.03
C SER A 21 -2.13 -11.28 18.38
N ALA A 22 -2.26 -11.24 17.06
CA ALA A 22 -3.18 -12.06 16.29
C ALA A 22 -2.42 -12.69 15.12
N PRO A 23 -1.79 -13.86 15.32
CA PRO A 23 -1.05 -14.52 14.26
C PRO A 23 -2.01 -14.91 13.15
N LEU A 24 -1.73 -14.40 11.95
CA LEU A 24 -2.47 -14.66 10.73
C LEU A 24 -1.68 -15.62 9.85
N SER A 25 -2.35 -16.24 8.87
CA SER A 25 -1.63 -16.96 7.82
C SER A 25 -0.70 -16.00 7.06
N PRO A 26 0.38 -16.49 6.42
CA PRO A 26 1.24 -15.64 5.59
C PRO A 26 0.48 -14.90 4.48
N ALA A 27 -0.53 -15.55 3.89
CA ALA A 27 -1.38 -14.95 2.88
C ALA A 27 -2.22 -13.79 3.43
N ASP A 28 -2.84 -13.99 4.60
CA ASP A 28 -3.66 -12.96 5.26
C ASP A 28 -2.81 -11.78 5.75
N THR A 29 -1.60 -12.06 6.25
CA THR A 29 -0.64 -11.01 6.64
C THR A 29 -0.24 -10.16 5.44
N GLY A 30 0.06 -10.80 4.30
CA GLY A 30 0.34 -10.12 3.04
C GLY A 30 -0.83 -9.24 2.59
N LEU A 31 -2.05 -9.78 2.60
CA LEU A 31 -3.25 -9.04 2.26
C LEU A 31 -3.50 -7.86 3.20
N CYS A 32 -3.39 -8.05 4.52
CA CYS A 32 -3.57 -6.97 5.49
C CYS A 32 -2.55 -5.83 5.29
N ARG A 33 -1.28 -6.16 5.03
CA ARG A 33 -0.26 -5.15 4.70
C ARG A 33 -0.61 -4.39 3.43
N GLU A 34 -1.03 -5.09 2.38
CA GLU A 34 -1.43 -4.46 1.13
C GLU A 34 -2.62 -3.51 1.32
N LEU A 35 -3.66 -3.96 2.03
CA LEU A 35 -4.84 -3.13 2.30
C LEU A 35 -4.49 -1.87 3.10
N VAL A 36 -3.68 -2.01 4.16
CA VAL A 36 -3.30 -0.86 5.00
C VAL A 36 -2.41 0.11 4.23
N SER A 37 -1.34 -0.38 3.62
CA SER A 37 -0.41 0.46 2.85
C SER A 37 -1.10 1.11 1.66
N GLY A 38 -1.95 0.35 0.96
CA GLY A 38 -2.75 0.81 -0.16
C GLY A 38 -3.73 1.93 0.21
N CYS A 39 -4.48 1.76 1.30
CA CYS A 39 -5.40 2.79 1.78
C CYS A 39 -4.68 4.07 2.22
N VAL A 40 -3.48 3.95 2.79
CA VAL A 40 -2.67 5.11 3.20
C VAL A 40 -2.10 5.83 1.98
N ARG A 41 -1.55 5.07 1.03
CA ARG A 41 -0.98 5.58 -0.24
C ARG A 41 -2.02 6.32 -1.07
N TRP A 42 -3.20 5.71 -1.25
CA TRP A 42 -4.29 6.25 -2.08
C TRP A 42 -5.32 7.07 -1.30
N ARG A 43 -5.02 7.45 -0.05
CA ARG A 43 -6.00 8.05 0.87
C ARG A 43 -6.72 9.27 0.27
N ARG A 44 -5.99 10.18 -0.38
CA ARG A 44 -6.56 11.42 -0.91
C ARG A 44 -7.54 11.14 -2.04
N LEU A 45 -7.21 10.22 -2.93
CA LEU A 45 -8.11 9.81 -4.02
C LEU A 45 -9.34 9.08 -3.47
N LEU A 46 -9.15 8.13 -2.54
CA LEU A 46 -10.25 7.39 -1.91
C LEU A 46 -11.20 8.34 -1.16
N ASP A 47 -10.65 9.34 -0.47
CA ASP A 47 -11.43 10.37 0.22
C ASP A 47 -12.25 11.21 -0.75
N TRP A 48 -11.66 11.65 -1.86
CA TRP A 48 -12.37 12.39 -2.89
C TRP A 48 -13.53 11.58 -3.49
N LEU A 49 -13.34 10.27 -3.72
CA LEU A 49 -14.40 9.38 -4.18
C LEU A 49 -15.53 9.26 -3.16
N ILE A 50 -15.20 9.13 -1.88
CA ILE A 50 -16.19 9.09 -0.79
C ILE A 50 -16.96 10.41 -0.73
N GLU A 51 -16.27 11.54 -0.70
CA GLU A 51 -16.87 12.88 -0.62
C GLU A 51 -17.81 13.15 -1.81
N ARG A 52 -17.41 12.79 -3.02
CA ARG A 52 -18.25 12.89 -4.22
C ARG A 52 -19.50 12.02 -4.11
N ALA A 53 -19.36 10.78 -3.62
CA ALA A 53 -20.48 9.85 -3.54
C ALA A 53 -21.44 10.16 -2.37
N THR A 54 -20.97 10.82 -1.31
CA THR A 54 -21.77 11.24 -0.16
C THR A 54 -22.22 12.70 -0.22
N GLU A 55 -21.96 13.40 -1.33
CA GLU A 55 -22.29 14.83 -1.50
C GLU A 55 -21.69 15.71 -0.38
N GLY A 56 -20.48 15.37 0.06
CA GLY A 56 -19.78 16.09 1.13
C GLY A 56 -20.30 15.82 2.55
N ARG A 57 -21.28 14.92 2.73
CA ARG A 57 -21.77 14.57 4.07
C ARG A 57 -20.67 13.87 4.86
N GLU A 58 -20.40 14.38 6.05
CA GLU A 58 -19.39 13.82 6.94
C GLU A 58 -19.77 12.40 7.43
N GLN A 59 -18.79 11.52 7.48
CA GLN A 59 -18.95 10.14 7.92
C GLN A 59 -18.23 9.94 9.25
N LYS A 60 -18.78 9.06 10.10
CA LYS A 60 -18.07 8.63 11.31
C LYS A 60 -16.68 8.08 10.92
N PRO A 61 -15.64 8.30 11.73
CA PRO A 61 -14.28 7.85 11.40
C PRO A 61 -14.20 6.36 11.01
N ALA A 62 -14.86 5.47 11.75
CA ALA A 62 -14.89 4.03 11.45
C ALA A 62 -15.56 3.72 10.10
N VAL A 63 -16.66 4.40 9.78
CA VAL A 63 -17.36 4.25 8.49
C VAL A 63 -16.44 4.69 7.35
N ARG A 64 -15.73 5.82 7.51
CA ARG A 64 -14.79 6.32 6.51
C ARG A 64 -13.65 5.32 6.24
N GLU A 65 -13.10 4.67 7.27
CA GLU A 65 -12.09 3.61 7.08
C GLU A 65 -12.64 2.39 6.35
N ILE A 66 -13.85 1.95 6.69
CA ILE A 66 -14.48 0.81 6.02
C ILE A 66 -14.72 1.13 4.54
N LEU A 67 -15.19 2.34 4.24
CA LEU A 67 -15.32 2.79 2.86
C LEU A 67 -13.97 2.82 2.15
N ARG A 68 -12.92 3.41 2.75
CA ARG A 68 -11.57 3.42 2.16
C ARG A 68 -11.07 2.01 1.83
N LEU A 69 -11.22 1.06 2.76
CA LEU A 69 -10.87 -0.35 2.54
C LEU A 69 -11.66 -0.97 1.39
N GLY A 70 -12.98 -0.74 1.34
CA GLY A 70 -13.84 -1.27 0.29
C GLY A 70 -13.51 -0.70 -1.09
N LEU A 71 -13.40 0.63 -1.20
CA LEU A 71 -13.01 1.29 -2.46
C LEU A 71 -11.62 0.85 -2.91
N TYR A 72 -10.65 0.72 -2.00
CA TYR A 72 -9.32 0.26 -2.35
C TYR A 72 -9.35 -1.15 -2.96
N GLN A 73 -10.11 -2.06 -2.35
CA GLN A 73 -10.32 -3.41 -2.89
C GLN A 73 -11.00 -3.40 -4.27
N ILE A 74 -11.99 -2.53 -4.49
CA ILE A 74 -12.72 -2.45 -5.77
C ILE A 74 -11.82 -1.93 -6.91
N PHE A 75 -11.07 -0.87 -6.66
CA PHE A 75 -10.38 -0.12 -7.72
C PHE A 75 -8.92 -0.55 -7.92
N PHE A 76 -8.25 -1.09 -6.90
CA PHE A 76 -6.82 -1.40 -6.97
C PHE A 76 -6.50 -2.89 -6.87
N LEU A 77 -7.45 -3.72 -6.41
CA LEU A 77 -7.24 -5.17 -6.29
C LEU A 77 -8.14 -5.92 -7.28
N SER A 78 -7.54 -6.80 -8.09
CA SER A 78 -8.26 -7.56 -9.12
C SER A 78 -8.72 -8.94 -8.66
N ARG A 79 -8.18 -9.45 -7.55
CA ARG A 79 -8.34 -10.85 -7.12
C ARG A 79 -9.41 -11.08 -6.05
N ILE A 80 -10.02 -10.02 -5.52
CA ILE A 80 -11.00 -10.13 -4.44
C ILE A 80 -12.41 -10.19 -5.05
N PRO A 81 -13.19 -11.25 -4.80
CA PRO A 81 -14.56 -11.33 -5.30
C PRO A 81 -15.43 -10.18 -4.80
N GLU A 82 -16.26 -9.62 -5.69
CA GLU A 82 -17.10 -8.45 -5.38
C GLU A 82 -18.03 -8.65 -4.19
N HIS A 83 -18.64 -9.84 -4.09
CA HIS A 83 -19.51 -10.19 -2.97
C HIS A 83 -18.75 -10.21 -1.63
N ALA A 84 -17.49 -10.69 -1.63
CA ALA A 84 -16.66 -10.73 -0.44
C ALA A 84 -16.33 -9.30 0.05
N ILE A 85 -16.05 -8.37 -0.86
CA ILE A 85 -15.81 -6.95 -0.50
C ILE A 85 -17.02 -6.37 0.23
N VAL A 86 -18.23 -6.60 -0.31
CA VAL A 86 -19.48 -6.11 0.27
C VAL A 86 -19.73 -6.74 1.65
N ASP A 87 -19.66 -8.06 1.74
CA ASP A 87 -19.99 -8.80 2.96
C ASP A 87 -18.99 -8.53 4.09
N GLU A 88 -17.70 -8.45 3.78
CA GLU A 88 -16.67 -8.08 4.76
C GLU A 88 -16.84 -6.63 5.23
N SER A 89 -17.14 -5.69 4.33
CA SER A 89 -17.40 -4.29 4.71
C SER A 89 -18.58 -4.17 5.67
N VAL A 90 -19.65 -4.94 5.44
CA VAL A 90 -20.81 -5.01 6.34
C VAL A 90 -20.42 -5.65 7.68
N ARG A 91 -19.65 -6.75 7.68
CA ARG A 91 -19.17 -7.40 8.91
C ARG A 91 -18.31 -6.46 9.75
N LEU A 92 -17.39 -5.72 9.13
CA LEU A 92 -16.58 -4.70 9.79
C LEU A 92 -17.46 -3.62 10.44
N ALA A 93 -18.53 -3.18 9.77
CA ALA A 93 -19.46 -2.22 10.36
C ALA A 93 -20.12 -2.74 11.64
N LYS A 94 -20.45 -4.04 11.69
CA LYS A 94 -20.99 -4.67 12.90
C LYS A 94 -19.93 -4.73 14.02
N ALA A 95 -18.71 -5.14 13.67
CA ALA A 95 -17.60 -5.25 14.61
C ALA A 95 -17.22 -3.90 15.24
N GLU A 96 -17.21 -2.83 14.45
CA GLU A 96 -16.92 -1.45 14.88
C GLU A 96 -18.13 -0.73 15.51
N LYS A 97 -19.16 -1.47 15.93
CA LYS A 97 -20.38 -0.94 16.58
C LYS A 97 -21.10 0.14 15.75
N CYS A 98 -20.98 0.08 14.42
CA CYS A 98 -21.61 0.99 13.46
C CYS A 98 -22.82 0.34 12.77
N LEU A 99 -23.63 -0.42 13.52
CA LEU A 99 -24.75 -1.21 12.98
C LEU A 99 -25.75 -0.38 12.19
N GLY A 100 -26.08 0.83 12.65
CA GLY A 100 -26.99 1.75 11.94
C GLY A 100 -26.48 2.22 10.59
N GLN A 101 -25.18 2.05 10.31
CA GLN A 101 -24.53 2.44 9.04
C GLN A 101 -24.24 1.22 8.15
N ALA A 102 -24.50 -0.01 8.60
CA ALA A 102 -24.23 -1.22 7.82
C ALA A 102 -25.00 -1.26 6.50
N GLY A 103 -26.28 -0.86 6.51
CA GLY A 103 -27.09 -0.76 5.29
C GLY A 103 -26.57 0.29 4.31
N PHE A 104 -26.11 1.43 4.84
CA PHE A 104 -25.46 2.49 4.05
C PHE A 104 -24.15 2.01 3.41
N ILE A 105 -23.26 1.38 4.18
CA ILE A 105 -22.00 0.82 3.67
C ILE A 105 -22.26 -0.20 2.56
N ASN A 106 -23.21 -1.13 2.77
CA ASN A 106 -23.62 -2.10 1.75
C ASN A 106 -24.10 -1.40 0.46
N ALA A 107 -24.98 -0.39 0.59
CA ALA A 107 -25.50 0.35 -0.55
C ALA A 107 -24.38 1.08 -1.31
N MET A 108 -23.44 1.70 -0.58
CA MET A 108 -22.27 2.37 -1.16
C MET A 108 -21.36 1.41 -1.90
N MET A 109 -20.99 0.26 -1.30
CA MET A 109 -20.14 -0.73 -1.96
C MET A 109 -20.78 -1.24 -3.26
N ARG A 110 -22.08 -1.57 -3.22
CA ARG A 110 -22.83 -1.99 -4.41
C ARG A 110 -22.91 -0.90 -5.47
N ARG A 111 -23.03 0.37 -5.06
CA ARG A 111 -23.01 1.51 -5.98
C ARG A 111 -21.65 1.62 -6.68
N PHE A 112 -20.56 1.60 -5.93
CA PHE A 112 -19.20 1.68 -6.49
C PHE A 112 -18.89 0.52 -7.44
N LEU A 113 -19.37 -0.69 -7.15
CA LEU A 113 -19.24 -1.83 -8.06
C LEU A 113 -20.01 -1.63 -9.36
N ARG A 114 -21.28 -1.17 -9.30
CA ARG A 114 -22.08 -0.88 -10.51
C ARG A 114 -21.50 0.26 -11.34
N GLU A 115 -20.98 1.29 -10.69
CA GLU A 115 -20.43 2.49 -11.32
C GLU A 115 -18.92 2.36 -11.63
N ARG A 116 -18.32 1.18 -11.41
CA ARG A 116 -16.87 0.97 -11.46
C ARG A 116 -16.24 1.47 -12.74
N GLU A 117 -16.77 1.08 -13.90
CA GLU A 117 -16.22 1.48 -15.20
C GLU A 117 -16.28 2.98 -15.45
N GLN A 118 -17.35 3.64 -15.00
CA GLN A 118 -17.47 5.09 -15.13
C GLN A 118 -16.48 5.80 -14.20
N ILE A 119 -16.37 5.34 -12.96
CA ILE A 119 -15.45 5.93 -11.99
C ILE A 119 -14.00 5.73 -12.42
N THR A 120 -13.64 4.57 -12.99
CA THR A 120 -12.31 4.34 -13.54
C THR A 120 -11.99 5.32 -14.68
N ARG A 121 -12.96 5.62 -15.55
CA ARG A 121 -12.81 6.67 -16.57
C ARG A 121 -12.63 8.05 -15.95
N ASP A 122 -13.45 8.40 -14.97
CA ASP A 122 -13.33 9.68 -14.27
C ASP A 122 -11.96 9.83 -13.58
N ILE A 123 -11.40 8.75 -13.02
CA ILE A 123 -10.05 8.75 -12.43
C ILE A 123 -8.99 8.97 -13.51
N ALA A 124 -9.14 8.38 -14.70
CA ALA A 124 -8.25 8.62 -15.82
C ALA A 124 -8.29 10.09 -16.27
N ASP A 125 -9.49 10.67 -16.40
CA ASP A 125 -9.65 12.09 -16.74
C ASP A 125 -9.01 13.02 -15.69
N LEU A 126 -9.01 12.62 -14.42
CA LEU A 126 -8.31 13.35 -13.36
C LEU A 126 -6.79 13.35 -13.52
N GLN A 127 -6.19 12.35 -14.17
CA GLN A 127 -4.73 12.34 -14.38
C GLN A 127 -4.29 13.56 -15.19
N ASP A 128 -5.12 13.99 -16.13
CA ASP A 128 -4.88 15.20 -16.90
C ASP A 128 -5.42 16.46 -16.21
N ALA A 129 -6.62 16.42 -15.65
CA ALA A 129 -7.21 17.63 -15.07
C ALA A 129 -6.56 18.03 -13.73
N ARG A 130 -6.27 17.06 -12.86
CA ARG A 130 -5.80 17.23 -11.47
C ARG A 130 -4.83 16.10 -11.08
N PRO A 131 -3.63 16.02 -11.67
CA PRO A 131 -2.69 14.92 -11.47
C PRO A 131 -2.33 14.65 -10.00
N ALA A 132 -2.19 15.70 -9.19
CA ALA A 132 -1.91 15.56 -7.75
C ALA A 132 -3.00 14.76 -7.02
N LEU A 133 -4.27 15.04 -7.33
CA LEU A 133 -5.40 14.31 -6.76
C LEU A 133 -5.46 12.88 -7.30
N ALA A 134 -5.32 12.72 -8.63
CA ALA A 134 -5.36 11.42 -9.28
C ALA A 134 -4.30 10.47 -8.73
N GLN A 135 -3.11 10.98 -8.43
CA GLN A 135 -2.01 10.22 -7.83
C GLN A 135 -1.97 10.30 -6.30
N SER A 136 -2.97 10.86 -5.63
CA SER A 136 -3.05 10.92 -4.16
C SER A 136 -1.86 11.64 -3.46
N HIS A 137 -1.25 12.64 -4.13
CA HIS A 137 -0.20 13.50 -3.58
C HIS A 137 -0.78 14.85 -3.15
N PRO A 138 -0.24 15.59 -2.16
CA PRO A 138 -0.68 16.96 -1.83
C PRO A 138 -0.46 17.97 -2.96
N ASP A 139 -1.34 18.96 -3.11
CA ASP A 139 -1.24 19.97 -4.18
C ASP A 139 0.06 20.78 -4.09
N TRP A 140 0.40 21.25 -2.88
CA TRP A 140 1.62 22.02 -2.64
C TRP A 140 2.89 21.28 -3.07
N LEU A 141 2.91 19.94 -2.96
CA LEU A 141 4.08 19.14 -3.32
C LEU A 141 4.17 18.96 -4.83
N TYR A 142 3.02 18.71 -5.47
CA TYR A 142 2.91 18.67 -6.92
C TYR A 142 3.36 19.99 -7.55
N GLU A 143 2.87 21.13 -7.05
CA GLU A 143 3.22 22.47 -7.55
C GLU A 143 4.73 22.73 -7.47
N GLN A 144 5.36 22.38 -6.35
CA GLN A 144 6.82 22.51 -6.19
C GLN A 144 7.60 21.63 -7.17
N TRP A 145 7.18 20.39 -7.37
CA TRP A 145 7.84 19.47 -8.31
C TRP A 145 7.62 19.87 -9.76
N GLU A 146 6.41 20.28 -10.13
CA GLU A 146 6.09 20.78 -11.46
C GLU A 146 6.91 22.02 -11.81
N GLN A 147 7.05 22.97 -10.87
CA GLN A 147 7.89 24.16 -11.08
C GLN A 147 9.37 23.78 -11.30
N ARG A 148 9.85 22.73 -10.63
CA ARG A 148 11.27 22.33 -10.68
C ARG A 148 11.62 21.44 -11.87
N TRP A 149 10.75 20.50 -12.21
CA TRP A 149 11.04 19.41 -13.15
C TRP A 149 10.10 19.36 -14.36
N GLY A 150 9.04 20.17 -14.37
CA GLY A 150 8.00 20.15 -15.38
C GLY A 150 6.99 19.03 -15.16
N ARG A 151 5.80 19.22 -15.75
CA ARG A 151 4.63 18.36 -15.55
C ARG A 151 4.88 16.87 -15.83
N GLU A 152 5.45 16.54 -16.97
CA GLU A 152 5.66 15.14 -17.40
C GLU A 152 6.53 14.35 -16.40
N LYS A 153 7.64 14.95 -15.95
CA LYS A 153 8.55 14.30 -14.98
C LYS A 153 7.89 14.17 -13.61
N THR A 154 7.14 15.19 -13.19
CA THR A 154 6.41 15.16 -11.91
C THR A 154 5.34 14.06 -11.89
N VAL A 155 4.58 13.90 -12.98
CA VAL A 155 3.59 12.82 -13.09
C VAL A 155 4.26 11.45 -13.00
N ARG A 156 5.35 11.22 -13.74
CA ARG A 156 6.11 9.97 -13.65
C ARG A 156 6.66 9.70 -12.25
N LEU A 157 7.13 10.72 -11.55
CA LEU A 157 7.61 10.60 -10.18
C LEU A 157 6.48 10.18 -9.22
N MET A 158 5.30 10.80 -9.34
CA MET A 158 4.14 10.45 -8.51
C MET A 158 3.63 9.03 -8.80
N GLU A 159 3.62 8.62 -10.07
CA GLU A 159 3.30 7.25 -10.46
C GLU A 159 4.28 6.25 -9.84
N TRP A 160 5.59 6.56 -9.88
CA TRP A 160 6.62 5.74 -9.26
C TRP A 160 6.48 5.66 -7.74
N ASN A 161 6.23 6.78 -7.06
CA ASN A 161 5.99 6.82 -5.60
C ASN A 161 4.81 5.92 -5.17
N ASN A 162 3.83 5.72 -6.05
CA ASN A 162 2.66 4.89 -5.77
C ASN A 162 2.90 3.40 -6.04
N GLN A 163 4.07 3.00 -6.51
CA GLN A 163 4.42 1.60 -6.66
C GLN A 163 4.80 0.98 -5.31
N PRO A 164 4.61 -0.34 -5.11
CA PRO A 164 5.15 -1.03 -3.94
C PRO A 164 6.67 -0.82 -3.85
N ALA A 165 7.16 -0.46 -2.65
CA ALA A 165 8.58 -0.27 -2.44
C ALA A 165 9.31 -1.62 -2.58
N PRO A 166 10.38 -1.70 -3.40
CA PRO A 166 11.17 -2.91 -3.48
C PRO A 166 11.91 -3.15 -2.16
N THR A 167 12.09 -4.41 -1.78
CA THR A 167 12.98 -4.76 -0.66
C THR A 167 14.40 -4.79 -1.19
N CYS A 168 15.25 -3.94 -0.62
CA CYS A 168 16.64 -3.80 -1.04
C CYS A 168 17.56 -4.36 0.07
N ALA A 169 18.47 -5.23 -0.32
CA ALA A 169 19.45 -5.86 0.54
C ALA A 169 20.84 -5.31 0.26
N ARG A 170 21.57 -4.96 1.31
CA ARG A 170 22.98 -4.58 1.28
C ARG A 170 23.85 -5.66 1.89
N VAL A 171 24.83 -6.12 1.12
CA VAL A 171 25.79 -7.14 1.56
C VAL A 171 26.64 -6.61 2.71
N ASN A 172 26.77 -7.40 3.78
CA ASN A 172 27.72 -7.13 4.85
C ASN A 172 29.11 -7.67 4.47
N ARG A 173 29.92 -6.81 3.85
CA ARG A 173 31.28 -7.12 3.41
C ARG A 173 32.24 -7.54 4.53
N LEU A 174 31.89 -7.32 5.80
CA LEU A 174 32.70 -7.77 6.94
C LEU A 174 32.55 -9.28 7.19
N LEU A 175 31.44 -9.88 6.77
CA LEU A 175 31.11 -11.29 7.04
C LEU A 175 31.06 -12.15 5.77
N THR A 176 30.69 -11.59 4.63
CA THR A 176 30.52 -12.34 3.38
C THR A 176 30.88 -11.52 2.15
N ASP A 177 30.96 -12.18 1.00
CA ASP A 177 31.02 -11.56 -0.32
C ASP A 177 29.73 -11.86 -1.12
N PRO A 178 29.44 -11.08 -2.19
CA PRO A 178 28.21 -11.22 -2.97
C PRO A 178 28.04 -12.60 -3.61
N GLN A 179 29.13 -13.28 -4.00
CA GLN A 179 29.04 -14.60 -4.63
C GLN A 179 28.63 -15.67 -3.61
N ARG A 180 29.23 -15.64 -2.42
CA ARG A 180 28.86 -16.54 -1.31
C ARG A 180 27.44 -16.28 -0.83
N LEU A 181 27.06 -15.02 -0.69
CA LEU A 181 25.70 -14.66 -0.30
C LEU A 181 24.68 -15.07 -1.36
N GLY A 182 24.99 -14.88 -2.65
CA GLY A 182 24.15 -15.29 -3.76
C GLY A 182 23.82 -16.79 -3.72
N LYS A 183 24.83 -17.66 -3.53
CA LYS A 183 24.62 -19.11 -3.35
C LYS A 183 23.72 -19.42 -2.16
N ARG A 184 23.92 -18.73 -1.04
CA ARG A 184 23.10 -18.92 0.15
C ARG A 184 21.65 -18.47 -0.07
N TRP A 185 21.45 -17.40 -0.84
CA TRP A 185 20.12 -16.96 -1.25
C TRP A 185 19.43 -17.95 -2.19
N GLU A 186 20.15 -18.59 -3.11
CA GLU A 186 19.60 -19.67 -3.93
C GLU A 186 19.07 -20.83 -3.06
N ASP A 187 19.87 -21.28 -2.08
CA ASP A 187 19.47 -22.33 -1.13
C ASP A 187 18.27 -21.92 -0.26
N GLU A 188 18.17 -20.62 0.07
CA GLU A 188 17.07 -20.05 0.86
C GLU A 188 15.84 -19.68 0.00
N GLY A 189 15.87 -19.93 -1.32
CA GLY A 189 14.77 -19.65 -2.23
C GLY A 189 14.53 -18.16 -2.47
N VAL A 190 15.58 -17.35 -2.40
CA VAL A 190 15.56 -15.90 -2.59
C VAL A 190 15.99 -15.56 -4.02
N GLU A 191 15.11 -14.89 -4.76
CA GLU A 191 15.40 -14.39 -6.11
C GLU A 191 15.87 -12.93 -6.01
N THR A 192 17.07 -12.63 -6.53
CA THR A 192 17.66 -11.30 -6.45
C THR A 192 18.04 -10.71 -7.81
N SER A 193 18.11 -9.38 -7.87
CA SER A 193 18.70 -8.66 -9.00
C SER A 193 19.63 -7.56 -8.48
N PRO A 194 20.84 -7.40 -9.04
CA PRO A 194 21.77 -6.37 -8.59
C PRO A 194 21.18 -4.97 -8.80
N ILE A 195 21.51 -4.06 -7.90
CA ILE A 195 21.22 -2.64 -8.00
C ILE A 195 22.50 -1.95 -8.42
N ASP A 196 22.48 -1.29 -9.57
CA ASP A 196 23.54 -0.41 -10.00
C ASP A 196 23.16 1.01 -9.62
N CYS A 197 23.93 1.61 -8.71
CA CYS A 197 23.71 2.99 -8.30
C CYS A 197 25.02 3.65 -7.88
N ASP A 198 25.12 4.95 -8.17
CA ASP A 198 26.32 5.75 -7.89
C ASP A 198 26.64 5.86 -6.39
N CYS A 199 25.68 5.53 -5.52
CA CYS A 199 25.81 5.66 -4.07
C CYS A 199 26.32 4.38 -3.36
N ALA A 200 26.62 3.31 -4.09
CA ALA A 200 27.21 2.09 -3.54
C ALA A 200 28.23 1.45 -4.49
N ALA A 201 29.14 0.64 -3.95
CA ALA A 201 30.02 -0.16 -4.78
C ALA A 201 29.21 -1.20 -5.57
N THR A 202 29.56 -1.38 -6.84
CA THR A 202 28.89 -2.33 -7.72
C THR A 202 28.88 -3.73 -7.10
N GLY A 203 27.69 -4.32 -7.00
CA GLY A 203 27.49 -5.66 -6.43
C GLY A 203 27.32 -5.71 -4.92
N ASP A 204 27.16 -4.58 -4.23
CA ASP A 204 26.83 -4.54 -2.79
C ASP A 204 25.34 -4.45 -2.50
N LEU A 205 24.55 -4.03 -3.49
CA LEU A 205 23.12 -3.82 -3.34
C LEU A 205 22.33 -4.72 -4.29
N PHE A 206 21.26 -5.29 -3.76
CA PHE A 206 20.39 -6.22 -4.50
C PHE A 206 18.93 -5.92 -4.18
N HIS A 207 18.07 -5.94 -5.19
CA HIS A 207 16.63 -6.07 -4.97
C HIS A 207 16.33 -7.54 -4.66
N LEU A 208 15.61 -7.79 -3.56
CA LEU A 208 15.00 -9.08 -3.27
C LEU A 208 13.65 -9.13 -3.99
N ARG A 209 13.63 -9.73 -5.18
CA ARG A 209 12.43 -9.80 -6.05
C ARG A 209 11.38 -10.74 -5.46
N LYS A 210 11.83 -11.81 -4.80
CA LYS A 210 11.01 -12.78 -4.10
C LYS A 210 11.82 -13.40 -3.00
N HIS A 211 11.25 -13.50 -1.81
CA HIS A 211 11.91 -14.10 -0.66
C HIS A 211 10.88 -14.60 0.36
N PRO A 212 11.20 -15.66 1.12
CA PRO A 212 10.52 -15.94 2.39
C PRO A 212 10.60 -14.73 3.36
N PRO A 213 9.79 -14.69 4.44
CA PRO A 213 9.92 -13.65 5.46
C PRO A 213 11.38 -13.47 5.91
N LEU A 214 11.86 -12.23 6.00
CA LEU A 214 13.26 -11.94 6.25
C LEU A 214 13.77 -12.59 7.54
N GLU A 215 12.92 -12.66 8.57
CA GLU A 215 13.23 -13.26 9.87
C GLU A 215 13.45 -14.77 9.80
N SER A 216 12.94 -15.43 8.74
CA SER A 216 13.16 -16.85 8.51
C SER A 216 14.50 -17.15 7.83
N LEU A 217 15.09 -16.17 7.15
CA LEU A 217 16.35 -16.33 6.42
C LEU A 217 17.52 -16.49 7.41
N GLY A 218 18.30 -17.56 7.23
CA GLY A 218 19.52 -17.77 8.02
C GLY A 218 20.53 -16.68 7.70
N SER A 219 20.68 -16.33 6.43
CA SER A 219 21.57 -15.26 5.96
C SER A 219 21.26 -13.89 6.60
N PHE A 220 19.98 -13.59 6.87
CA PHE A 220 19.59 -12.36 7.55
C PHE A 220 19.89 -12.41 9.05
N ARG A 221 19.57 -13.53 9.72
CA ARG A 221 19.83 -13.72 11.16
C ARG A 221 21.33 -13.76 11.49
N ASP A 222 22.13 -14.29 10.59
CA ASP A 222 23.59 -14.32 10.69
C ASP A 222 24.23 -12.96 10.38
N GLY A 223 23.43 -11.96 10.00
CA GLY A 223 23.90 -10.59 9.70
C GLY A 223 24.70 -10.47 8.41
N LEU A 224 24.55 -11.42 7.48
CA LEU A 224 25.28 -11.43 6.21
C LEU A 224 24.83 -10.32 5.25
N PHE A 225 23.64 -9.77 5.47
CA PHE A 225 23.13 -8.60 4.78
C PHE A 225 22.17 -7.79 5.67
N TYR A 226 21.91 -6.55 5.27
CA TYR A 226 20.96 -5.64 5.90
C TYR A 226 19.90 -5.20 4.90
N VAL A 227 18.68 -4.89 5.35
CA VAL A 227 17.69 -4.23 4.49
C VAL A 227 17.93 -2.72 4.56
N GLN A 228 18.08 -2.07 3.40
CA GLN A 228 18.38 -0.64 3.28
C GLN A 228 17.55 0.02 2.19
#